data_AF-A0A7W7GIB3-F1
#
_entry.id   AF-A0A7W7GIB3-F1
#
_cell.length_a   1.000
_cell.length_b   1.000
_cell.length_c   1.000
_cell.angle_alpha   90.00
_cell.angle_beta   90.00
_cell.angle_gamma   90.00
#
_symmetry.space_group_name_H-M   'P 1'
#
loop_
_entity.id
_entity.type
_entity.pdbx_description
1 polymer ?
#
loop_
_entity_poly.entity_id
_entity_poly.type
_entity_poly.pdbx_seq_one_letter_code
_entity_poly.pdbx_strand_id
1 'polypeptide(L)'
;MLSVALTSFVTGITEPIEYSFLFVAPVLYVVHAVLTGVSMAVTWGLGVHDGFSFSAGPIDYVINWNLATRPWLMIPIGLGFALVYYVIFRFAITRFDLGTPGREPAEDVEDSAKG
;
A
#
# COMPACT_ATOMS: atom_id res chain seq x y z
N MET A 1 5.01 6.69 11.64
CA MET A 1 4.29 6.08 10.50
C MET A 1 3.04 6.83 10.06
N LEU A 2 2.25 7.45 10.96
CA LEU A 2 1.01 8.14 10.56
C LEU A 2 1.20 9.25 9.51
N SER A 3 2.21 10.12 9.67
CA SER A 3 2.50 11.20 8.71
C SER A 3 2.81 10.64 7.30
N VAL A 4 3.71 9.66 7.23
CA VAL A 4 4.07 8.96 5.99
C VAL A 4 2.84 8.32 5.35
N ALA A 5 2.02 7.62 6.14
CA ALA A 5 0.81 6.98 5.66
C ALA A 5 -0.20 7.99 5.09
N LEU A 6 -0.39 9.13 5.77
CA LEU A 6 -1.29 10.19 5.30
C LEU A 6 -0.77 10.83 4.02
N THR A 7 0.51 11.15 3.94
CA THR A 7 1.12 11.72 2.73
C THR A 7 0.97 10.77 1.55
N SER A 8 1.36 9.51 1.72
CA SER A 8 1.21 8.48 0.69
C SER A 8 -0.24 8.24 0.28
N PHE A 9 -1.18 8.27 1.23
CA PHE A 9 -2.59 8.17 0.93
C PHE A 9 -3.08 9.36 0.09
N VAL A 10 -2.76 10.60 0.49
CA VAL A 10 -3.28 11.82 -0.17
C VAL A 10 -2.66 12.03 -1.55
N THR A 11 -1.35 11.80 -1.69
CA THR A 11 -0.64 12.03 -2.96
C THR A 11 -0.70 10.82 -3.88
N GLY A 12 -0.87 9.62 -3.33
CA GLY A 12 -0.76 8.35 -4.04
C GLY A 12 0.69 7.83 -4.17
N ILE A 13 1.69 8.56 -3.68
CA ILE A 13 3.10 8.12 -3.75
C ILE A 13 3.33 7.00 -2.74
N THR A 14 3.65 5.80 -3.20
CA THR A 14 3.78 4.61 -2.34
C THR A 14 5.19 4.35 -1.80
N GLU A 15 6.23 4.92 -2.43
CA GLU A 15 7.64 4.67 -2.06
C GLU A 15 7.94 4.83 -0.55
N PRO A 16 7.44 5.87 0.14
CA PRO A 16 7.74 6.04 1.57
C PRO A 16 7.22 4.90 2.46
N ILE A 17 6.11 4.26 2.06
CA ILE A 17 5.58 3.08 2.75
C ILE A 17 6.32 1.83 2.29
N GLU A 18 6.58 1.69 1.00
CA GLU A 18 7.25 0.50 0.43
C GLU A 18 8.67 0.32 0.97
N TYR A 19 9.43 1.41 1.09
CA TYR A 19 10.80 1.37 1.64
C TYR A 19 10.85 0.90 3.09
N SER A 20 9.74 0.97 3.81
CA SER A 20 9.66 0.47 5.18
C SER A 20 9.77 -1.06 5.28
N PHE A 21 9.50 -1.80 4.20
CA PHE A 21 9.56 -3.27 4.19
C PHE A 21 10.27 -3.86 2.97
N LEU A 22 10.53 -3.08 1.91
CA LEU A 22 11.19 -3.52 0.67
C LEU A 22 12.48 -4.29 0.93
N PHE A 23 13.34 -3.76 1.80
CA PHE A 23 14.66 -4.34 2.08
C PHE A 23 14.66 -5.32 3.26
N VAL A 24 13.77 -5.12 4.23
CA VAL A 24 13.72 -5.91 5.46
C VAL A 24 12.90 -7.19 5.28
N ALA A 25 11.82 -7.13 4.49
CA ALA A 25 10.92 -8.24 4.23
C ALA A 25 10.56 -8.33 2.73
N PRO A 26 11.49 -8.74 1.85
CA PRO A 26 11.27 -8.80 0.39
C PRO A 26 10.05 -9.65 0.00
N VAL A 27 9.70 -10.67 0.80
CA VAL A 27 8.50 -11.48 0.59
C VAL A 27 7.21 -10.65 0.65
N LEU A 28 7.13 -9.67 1.56
CA LEU A 28 5.99 -8.75 1.62
C LEU A 28 5.89 -7.90 0.36
N TYR A 29 7.03 -7.53 -0.24
CA TYR A 29 7.05 -6.79 -1.49
C TYR A 29 6.56 -7.62 -2.69
N VAL A 30 6.89 -8.91 -2.74
CA VAL A 30 6.31 -9.81 -3.76
C VAL A 30 4.80 -9.93 -3.59
N VAL A 31 4.32 -10.08 -2.36
CA VAL A 31 2.89 -10.11 -2.06
C VAL A 31 2.20 -8.80 -2.46
N HIS A 32 2.82 -7.66 -2.14
CA HIS A 32 2.37 -6.33 -2.56
C HIS A 32 2.24 -6.20 -4.08
N ALA A 33 3.26 -6.64 -4.83
CA ALA A 33 3.25 -6.59 -6.29
C ALA A 33 2.10 -7.43 -6.88
N VAL A 34 1.87 -8.63 -6.33
CA VAL A 34 0.75 -9.49 -6.75
C VAL A 34 -0.59 -8.85 -6.43
N LEU A 35 -0.79 -8.36 -5.21
CA LEU A 35 -2.04 -7.71 -4.81
C LEU A 35 -2.32 -6.44 -5.62
N THR A 36 -1.28 -5.69 -5.98
CA THR A 36 -1.38 -4.53 -6.88
C THR A 36 -1.78 -4.94 -8.30
N GLY A 37 -1.21 -6.03 -8.83
CA GLY A 37 -1.65 -6.59 -10.11
C GLY A 37 -3.12 -7.05 -10.09
N VAL A 38 -3.53 -7.71 -9.00
CA VAL A 38 -4.92 -8.19 -8.82
C VAL A 38 -5.88 -7.01 -8.68
N SER A 39 -5.52 -5.92 -7.98
CA SER A 39 -6.37 -4.74 -7.87
C SER A 39 -6.62 -4.08 -9.22
N MET A 40 -5.58 -3.96 -10.06
CA MET A 40 -5.72 -3.46 -11.43
C MET A 40 -6.59 -4.38 -12.30
N ALA A 41 -6.42 -5.71 -12.18
CA ALA A 41 -7.24 -6.66 -12.93
C ALA A 41 -8.73 -6.60 -12.51
N VAL A 42 -9.00 -6.44 -11.21
CA VAL A 42 -10.36 -6.32 -10.67
C VAL A 42 -11.03 -5.01 -11.11
N THR A 43 -10.34 -3.87 -11.01
CA THR A 43 -10.90 -2.58 -11.44
C THR A 43 -11.19 -2.58 -12.94
N TRP A 44 -10.27 -3.10 -13.76
CA TRP A 44 -10.47 -3.27 -15.19
C TRP A 44 -11.64 -4.21 -15.51
N GLY A 45 -11.73 -5.37 -14.85
CA GLY A 45 -12.82 -6.33 -15.06
C GLY A 45 -14.20 -5.80 -14.66
N LEU A 46 -14.28 -4.89 -13.68
CA LEU A 46 -15.52 -4.22 -13.28
C LEU A 46 -15.86 -2.99 -14.16
N GLY A 47 -14.99 -2.65 -15.12
CA GLY A 47 -15.12 -1.49 -15.97
C GLY A 47 -15.00 -0.18 -15.21
N VAL A 48 -14.18 -0.14 -14.16
CA VAL A 48 -13.82 1.08 -13.43
C VAL A 48 -12.55 1.63 -14.06
N HIS A 49 -12.68 2.79 -14.72
CA HIS A 49 -11.57 3.44 -15.40
C HIS A 49 -11.42 4.85 -14.87
N ASP A 50 -10.23 5.19 -14.39
CA ASP A 50 -9.87 6.52 -13.91
C ASP A 50 -8.52 6.94 -14.48
N GLY A 51 -8.35 8.24 -14.68
CA GLY A 51 -7.11 8.83 -15.16
C GLY A 51 -6.19 9.20 -13.99
N PHE A 52 -4.88 9.15 -14.23
CA PHE A 52 -3.88 9.57 -13.24
C PHE A 52 -3.06 10.72 -13.82
N SER A 53 -3.00 11.86 -13.14
CA SER A 53 -2.12 12.96 -13.55
C SER A 53 -0.72 12.80 -12.98
N PHE A 54 -0.60 12.24 -11.77
CA PHE A 54 0.69 12.08 -11.10
C PHE A 54 0.88 10.69 -10.49
N SER A 55 0.05 10.29 -9.52
CA SER A 55 0.31 9.08 -8.72
C SER A 55 -0.96 8.35 -8.26
N ALA A 56 -2.10 8.58 -8.91
CA ALA A 56 -3.35 7.86 -8.65
C ALA A 56 -3.90 8.03 -7.21
N GLY A 57 -3.58 9.17 -6.58
CA GLY A 57 -4.10 9.50 -5.24
C GLY A 57 -5.55 10.03 -5.26
N PRO A 58 -6.15 10.26 -4.09
CA PRO A 58 -7.46 10.91 -3.93
C PRO A 58 -7.58 12.25 -4.64
N ILE A 59 -6.47 12.99 -4.79
CA ILE A 59 -6.44 14.24 -5.56
C ILE A 59 -6.75 13.95 -7.04
N ASP A 60 -6.09 12.96 -7.65
CA ASP A 60 -6.35 12.54 -9.04
C ASP A 60 -7.79 12.04 -9.19
N TYR A 61 -8.28 11.25 -8.23
CA TYR A 61 -9.64 10.72 -8.20
C TYR A 61 -10.73 11.82 -8.19
N VAL A 62 -10.55 12.85 -7.36
CA VAL A 62 -11.52 13.96 -7.26
C VAL A 62 -11.49 14.83 -8.51
N ILE A 63 -10.30 15.12 -9.04
CA ILE A 63 -10.16 15.95 -10.26
C ILE A 63 -10.76 15.23 -11.47
N ASN A 64 -10.54 13.91 -11.60
CA ASN A 64 -11.02 13.12 -12.72
C ASN A 64 -12.45 12.58 -12.55
N TRP A 65 -13.16 12.95 -11.48
CA TRP A 65 -14.48 12.39 -11.16
C TRP A 65 -15.48 12.42 -12.33
N ASN A 66 -15.52 13.51 -13.10
CA ASN A 66 -16.44 13.65 -14.23
C ASN A 66 -15.97 12.96 -15.52
N LEU A 67 -14.70 12.57 -15.59
CA LEU A 67 -14.08 11.88 -16.73
C LEU A 67 -14.01 10.36 -16.50
N ALA A 68 -14.02 9.93 -15.25
CA ALA A 68 -13.92 8.54 -14.84
C ALA A 68 -15.19 7.73 -15.15
N THR A 69 -15.00 6.44 -15.45
CA THR A 69 -16.08 5.48 -15.63
C THR A 69 -16.36 4.78 -14.31
N ARG A 70 -17.57 4.97 -13.77
CA ARG A 70 -18.02 4.42 -12.48
C ARG A 70 -17.05 4.72 -11.31
N PRO A 71 -16.61 5.98 -11.12
CA PRO A 71 -15.61 6.34 -10.10
C PRO A 71 -16.02 5.90 -8.69
N TRP A 72 -17.30 5.99 -8.36
CA TRP A 72 -17.81 5.62 -7.02
C TRP A 72 -17.47 4.19 -6.59
N LEU A 73 -17.30 3.24 -7.54
CA LEU A 73 -16.91 1.85 -7.24
C LEU A 73 -15.48 1.75 -6.70
N MET A 74 -14.64 2.76 -6.91
CA MET A 74 -13.28 2.80 -6.38
C MET A 74 -13.26 2.75 -4.84
N ILE A 75 -14.27 3.34 -4.18
CA ILE A 75 -14.38 3.37 -2.72
C ILE A 75 -14.57 1.95 -2.14
N PRO A 76 -15.62 1.17 -2.51
CA PRO A 76 -15.79 -0.17 -1.98
C PRO A 76 -14.67 -1.12 -2.42
N ILE A 77 -14.11 -0.98 -3.63
CA ILE A 77 -12.96 -1.77 -4.06
C ILE A 77 -11.74 -1.46 -3.18
N GLY A 78 -11.43 -0.19 -2.98
CA GLY A 78 -10.31 0.24 -2.14
C GLY A 78 -10.44 -0.22 -0.69
N LEU A 79 -11.64 -0.14 -0.10
CA LEU A 79 -11.91 -0.68 1.24
C LEU A 79 -11.75 -2.21 1.29
N GLY A 80 -12.22 -2.92 0.27
CA GLY A 80 -12.03 -4.36 0.14
C GLY A 80 -10.55 -4.74 0.08
N PHE A 81 -9.77 -4.05 -0.75
CA PHE A 81 -8.32 -4.26 -0.82
C PHE A 81 -7.60 -3.87 0.46
N ALA A 82 -8.00 -2.79 1.14
CA ALA A 82 -7.41 -2.42 2.43
C ALA A 82 -7.56 -3.54 3.47
N LEU A 83 -8.73 -4.19 3.52
CA LEU A 83 -8.96 -5.34 4.39
C LEU A 83 -8.10 -6.54 3.98
N VAL A 84 -8.07 -6.87 2.68
CA VAL A 84 -7.27 -7.99 2.14
C VAL A 84 -5.78 -7.78 2.44
N TYR A 85 -5.26 -6.59 2.17
CA TYR A 85 -3.89 -6.21 2.50
C TYR A 85 -3.61 -6.37 3.98
N TYR A 86 -4.46 -5.82 4.85
CA TYR A 86 -4.28 -5.92 6.30
C TYR A 86 -4.20 -7.37 6.77
N VAL A 87 -5.14 -8.23 6.35
CA VAL A 87 -5.18 -9.63 6.76
C VAL A 87 -3.96 -10.40 6.27
N ILE A 88 -3.61 -10.26 4.99
CA ILE A 88 -2.48 -11.00 4.39
C ILE A 88 -1.16 -10.54 5.00
N PHE A 89 -0.92 -9.22 5.09
CA PHE A 89 0.31 -8.68 5.65
C PHE A 89 0.42 -9.06 7.12
N ARG A 90 -0.64 -8.88 7.91
CA ARG A 90 -0.63 -9.24 9.33
C ARG A 90 -0.31 -10.72 9.51
N PHE A 91 -0.94 -11.59 8.72
CA PHE A 91 -0.70 -13.03 8.77
C PHE A 91 0.75 -13.37 8.38
N ALA A 92 1.28 -12.82 7.29
CA ALA A 92 2.65 -13.07 6.85
C ALA A 92 3.68 -12.58 7.90
N ILE A 93 3.49 -11.37 8.44
CA ILE A 93 4.36 -10.76 9.45
C ILE A 93 4.41 -11.63 10.71
N THR A 94 3.27 -12.08 11.23
CA THR A 94 3.24 -12.87 12.46
C THR A 94 3.66 -14.33 12.25
N ARG A 95 3.34 -14.92 11.10
CA ARG A 95 3.62 -16.33 10.83
C ARG A 95 5.08 -16.61 10.47
N PHE A 96 5.74 -15.67 9.80
CA PHE A 96 7.14 -15.78 9.37
C PHE A 96 8.09 -14.90 10.18
N ASP A 97 7.58 -14.27 11.24
CA ASP A 97 8.33 -13.37 12.12
C ASP A 97 9.13 -12.30 11.37
N LEU A 98 8.48 -11.68 10.37
CA LEU A 98 9.16 -10.73 9.49
C LEU A 98 9.49 -9.43 10.23
N GLY A 99 10.73 -8.98 10.05
CA GLY A 99 11.17 -7.66 10.48
C GLY A 99 10.38 -6.58 9.76
N THR A 100 9.70 -5.73 10.52
CA THR A 100 9.03 -4.52 10.06
C THR A 100 9.39 -3.41 11.03
N PRO A 101 9.33 -2.12 10.66
CA PRO A 101 9.68 -1.04 11.56
C PRO A 101 8.91 -1.15 12.88
N GLY A 102 9.64 -1.19 14.00
CA GLY A 102 9.08 -1.45 15.35
C GLY A 102 8.95 -2.92 15.74
N ARG A 103 9.48 -3.86 14.95
CA ARG A 103 9.69 -5.29 15.26
C ARG A 103 11.16 -5.70 15.08
N GLU A 104 12.08 -4.76 15.25
CA GLU A 104 13.51 -5.03 15.19
C GLU A 104 13.94 -5.87 16.41
N PRO A 105 14.81 -6.88 16.24
CA PRO A 105 15.33 -7.65 17.36
C PRO A 105 16.16 -6.75 18.28
N ALA A 106 16.16 -7.04 19.59
CA ALA A 106 16.75 -6.17 20.61
C ALA A 106 18.26 -5.90 20.41
N GLU A 107 18.97 -6.81 19.72
CA GLU A 107 20.41 -6.66 19.42
C GLU A 107 20.69 -5.55 18.39
N ASP A 108 19.77 -5.26 17.46
CA ASP A 108 19.94 -4.24 16.41
C ASP A 108 19.70 -2.81 16.92
N VAL A 109 18.96 -2.67 18.03
CA VAL A 109 18.62 -1.38 18.64
C VAL A 109 19.81 -0.77 19.38
N GLU A 110 20.69 -1.61 19.95
CA GLU A 110 21.89 -1.14 20.68
C GLU A 110 23.03 -0.66 19.75
N ASP A 111 23.09 -1.16 18.52
CA ASP A 111 24.11 -0.76 17.53
C ASP A 111 23.75 0.59 16.87
N SER A 112 22.47 0.84 16.60
CA SER A 112 21.98 2.11 16.04
C SER A 112 22.05 3.29 17.01
N ALA A 113 22.08 3.03 18.33
CA ALA A 113 22.18 4.07 19.36
C ALA A 113 23.62 4.52 19.67
N LYS A 114 24.62 3.84 19.10
CA LYS A 114 26.06 4.13 19.30
C LYS A 114 26.72 4.84 18.11
N GLY A 115 25.96 5.17 17.06
CA GLY A 115 26.39 5.91 15.87
C GLY A 115 26.21 7.42 15.96
#